data_AF-A0A8B9WXY2-F1
#
_entry.id   AF-A0A8B9WXY2-F1
#
_cell.length_a   1.000
_cell.length_b   1.000
_cell.length_c   1.000
_cell.angle_alpha   90.00
_cell.angle_beta   90.00
_cell.angle_gamma   90.00
#
_symmetry.space_group_name_H-M   'P 1'
#
loop_
_entity.id
_entity.type
_entity.pdbx_description
1 polymer ?
#
loop_
_entity_poly.entity_id
_entity_poly.type
_entity_poly.pdbx_seq_one_letter_code
_entity_poly.pdbx_strand_id
1 'polypeptide(L)'
;MGWGRLGTLEPLPQVLQELNVTVVTFLCRPQNVCTYVPRRSAGICFGDSGGPLICNGVLHGVDSFVIRGCATGQYPDFFARVSLYVDWINSVLSSVGGKDSP
;
A
#
# COMPACT_ATOMS: atom_id res chain seq x y z
N MET A 1 3.68 -4.07 -3.91
CA MET A 1 5.02 -4.36 -4.49
C MET A 1 6.03 -3.55 -3.69
N GLY A 2 7.26 -4.03 -3.50
CA GLY A 2 8.27 -3.25 -2.81
C GLY A 2 9.57 -3.99 -2.53
N TRP A 3 10.51 -3.27 -1.91
CA TRP A 3 11.80 -3.76 -1.42
C TRP A 3 11.85 -3.81 0.10
N GLY A 4 10.69 -3.80 0.76
CA GLY A 4 10.61 -4.05 2.19
C GLY A 4 11.14 -5.43 2.56
N ARG A 5 11.36 -5.62 3.86
CA ARG A 5 11.90 -6.89 4.40
C ARG A 5 11.03 -8.07 3.99
N LEU A 6 11.65 -9.23 3.81
CA LEU A 6 10.94 -10.48 3.49
C LEU A 6 10.08 -11.03 4.66
N GLY A 7 10.11 -10.37 5.81
CA GLY A 7 9.47 -10.74 7.07
C GLY A 7 9.97 -9.85 8.21
N THR A 8 9.31 -9.89 9.37
CA THR A 8 9.59 -8.99 10.51
C THR A 8 11.08 -8.95 10.91
N LEU A 9 11.74 -10.11 10.90
CA LEU A 9 13.16 -10.26 11.27
C LEU A 9 14.03 -10.71 10.09
N GLU A 10 13.46 -10.77 8.90
CA GLU A 10 14.13 -11.25 7.69
C GLU A 10 14.91 -10.12 6.99
N PRO A 11 15.87 -10.45 6.11
CA PRO A 11 16.65 -9.46 5.38
C PRO A 11 15.81 -8.72 4.32
N LEU A 12 16.42 -7.65 3.79
CA LEU A 12 15.91 -6.95 2.61
C LEU A 12 16.17 -7.79 1.34
N PRO A 13 15.23 -7.83 0.39
CA PRO A 13 15.44 -8.49 -0.88
C PRO A 13 16.37 -7.68 -1.79
N GLN A 14 17.10 -8.37 -2.67
CA GLN A 14 17.92 -7.73 -3.72
C GLN A 14 17.10 -7.36 -4.96
N VAL A 15 15.90 -7.92 -5.09
CA VAL A 15 15.01 -7.73 -6.24
C VAL A 15 13.62 -7.32 -5.76
N LEU A 16 12.89 -6.58 -6.60
CA LEU A 16 11.53 -6.14 -6.29
C LEU A 16 10.63 -7.35 -6.01
N GLN A 17 9.82 -7.26 -4.96
CA GLN A 17 8.82 -8.27 -4.63
C GLN A 17 7.42 -7.79 -5.01
N GLU A 18 6.58 -8.73 -5.43
CA GLU A 18 5.16 -8.53 -5.66
C GLU A 18 4.34 -9.63 -4.98
N LEU A 19 3.10 -9.30 -4.62
CA LEU A 19 2.20 -10.19 -3.90
C LEU A 19 0.76 -9.89 -4.30
N ASN A 20 0.02 -10.95 -4.64
CA ASN A 20 -1.43 -10.87 -4.83
C ASN A 20 -2.13 -10.91 -3.46
N VAL A 21 -3.02 -9.95 -3.25
CA VAL A 21 -3.75 -9.75 -1.99
C VAL A 21 -5.24 -9.57 -2.27
N THR A 22 -6.08 -9.77 -1.26
CA THR A 22 -7.53 -9.53 -1.35
C THR A 22 -7.93 -8.37 -0.46
N VAL A 23 -8.78 -7.48 -0.96
CA VAL A 23 -9.34 -6.38 -0.16
C VAL A 23 -10.30 -6.92 0.89
N VAL A 24 -10.20 -6.42 2.12
CA VAL A 24 -11.03 -6.83 3.26
C VAL A 24 -11.53 -5.62 4.04
N THR A 25 -12.66 -5.80 4.73
CA THR A 25 -13.31 -4.73 5.52
C THR A 25 -13.27 -4.97 7.03
N PHE A 26 -12.95 -6.17 7.50
CA PHE A 26 -12.80 -6.45 8.92
C PHE A 26 -11.57 -5.72 9.48
N LEU A 27 -11.69 -5.17 10.69
CA LEU A 27 -10.62 -4.44 11.38
C LEU A 27 -10.00 -3.31 10.53
N CYS A 28 -10.71 -2.81 9.53
CA CYS A 28 -10.26 -1.78 8.60
C CYS A 28 -10.98 -0.46 8.86
N ARG A 29 -10.23 0.65 8.91
CA ARG A 29 -10.81 1.98 9.08
C ARG A 29 -11.31 2.52 7.73
N PRO A 30 -12.37 3.35 7.70
CA PRO A 30 -12.91 3.89 6.44
C PRO A 30 -11.92 4.71 5.59
N GLN A 31 -10.91 5.30 6.23
CA GLN A 31 -9.84 6.09 5.60
C GLN A 31 -8.77 5.21 4.93
N ASN A 32 -8.80 3.90 5.15
CA ASN A 32 -7.86 2.95 4.62
C ASN A 32 -8.52 2.04 3.58
N VAL A 33 -7.68 1.51 2.68
CA VAL A 33 -7.96 0.23 2.01
C VAL A 33 -7.14 -0.80 2.77
N CYS A 34 -7.75 -1.92 3.15
CA CYS A 34 -7.04 -2.96 3.87
C CYS A 34 -7.00 -4.26 3.07
N THR A 35 -5.90 -4.99 3.16
CA THR A 35 -5.73 -6.24 2.41
C THR A 35 -5.29 -7.39 3.29
N TYR A 36 -5.62 -8.60 2.85
CA TYR A 36 -5.25 -9.84 3.52
C TYR A 36 -4.95 -10.93 2.49
N VAL A 37 -4.10 -11.88 2.86
CA VAL A 37 -3.84 -13.09 2.05
C VAL A 37 -4.49 -14.30 2.73
N PRO A 38 -5.58 -14.85 2.17
CA PRO A 38 -6.20 -16.04 2.73
C PRO A 38 -5.21 -17.21 2.77
N ARG A 39 -5.22 -17.96 3.89
CA ARG A 39 -4.50 -19.25 4.06
C ARG A 39 -2.97 -19.17 4.03
N ARG A 40 -2.38 -17.97 4.01
CA ARG A 40 -0.92 -17.78 4.06
C ARG A 40 -0.59 -16.54 4.88
N SER A 41 0.43 -16.63 5.72
CA SER A 41 1.06 -15.46 6.34
C SER A 41 1.89 -14.74 5.28
N ALA A 42 1.27 -13.80 4.57
CA ALA A 42 1.94 -12.87 3.68
C ALA A 42 1.23 -11.52 3.69
N GLY A 43 1.99 -10.48 3.40
CA GLY A 43 1.54 -9.10 3.43
C GLY A 43 2.71 -8.16 3.18
N ILE A 44 2.45 -6.87 3.32
CA ILE A 44 3.49 -5.83 3.31
C ILE A 44 4.40 -5.97 4.54
N CYS A 45 5.57 -5.34 4.47
CA CYS A 45 6.51 -5.34 5.58
C CYS A 45 7.31 -4.03 5.70
N PHE A 46 8.20 -3.98 6.70
CA PHE A 46 9.02 -2.81 6.96
C PHE A 46 9.87 -2.44 5.75
N GLY A 47 9.66 -1.23 5.23
CA GLY A 47 10.32 -0.72 4.02
C GLY A 47 9.44 -0.71 2.77
N ASP A 48 8.24 -1.31 2.82
CA ASP A 48 7.29 -1.23 1.70
C ASP A 48 6.45 0.06 1.70
N SER A 49 6.47 0.84 2.80
CA SER A 49 5.72 2.10 2.95
C SER A 49 5.91 3.04 1.76
N GLY A 50 4.80 3.58 1.24
CA GLY A 50 4.78 4.37 0.00
C GLY A 50 4.59 3.53 -1.26
N GLY A 51 4.70 2.21 -1.19
CA GLY A 51 4.50 1.30 -2.31
C GLY A 51 3.03 1.24 -2.79
N PRO A 52 2.80 0.87 -4.06
CA PRO A 52 1.46 0.87 -4.63
C PRO A 52 0.67 -0.42 -4.31
N LEU A 53 -0.62 -0.24 -4.01
CA LEU A 53 -1.65 -1.27 -4.13
C LEU A 53 -2.44 -1.04 -5.43
N ILE A 54 -2.26 -1.95 -6.38
CA ILE A 54 -2.91 -1.92 -7.68
C ILE A 54 -4.03 -2.96 -7.72
N CYS A 55 -5.24 -2.56 -8.12
CA CYS A 55 -6.33 -3.47 -8.43
C CYS A 55 -6.88 -3.13 -9.82
N ASN A 56 -6.99 -4.13 -10.70
CA ASN A 56 -7.46 -3.94 -12.09
C ASN A 56 -6.72 -2.82 -12.84
N GLY A 57 -5.40 -2.69 -12.64
CA GLY A 57 -4.58 -1.66 -13.28
C GLY A 57 -4.71 -0.25 -12.68
N VAL A 58 -5.49 -0.06 -11.62
CA VAL A 58 -5.73 1.24 -10.98
C VAL A 58 -5.06 1.28 -9.60
N LEU A 59 -4.46 2.43 -9.26
CA LEU A 59 -3.88 2.70 -7.94
C LEU A 59 -4.99 2.98 -6.93
N HIS A 60 -5.23 2.04 -6.01
CA HIS A 60 -6.27 2.17 -4.99
C HIS A 60 -5.72 2.52 -3.61
N GLY A 61 -4.47 2.15 -3.34
CA GLY A 61 -3.85 2.34 -2.03
C GLY A 61 -2.38 2.66 -2.13
N VAL A 62 -1.89 3.41 -1.14
CA VAL A 62 -0.46 3.61 -0.88
C VAL A 62 -0.13 2.93 0.45
N ASP A 63 0.87 2.05 0.45
CA ASP A 63 1.28 1.30 1.63
C ASP A 63 1.57 2.24 2.80
N SER A 64 0.97 1.97 3.97
CA SER A 64 1.07 2.80 5.15
C SER A 64 1.66 2.07 6.34
N PHE A 65 0.99 1.05 6.88
CA PHE A 65 1.46 0.38 8.10
C PHE A 65 0.91 -1.03 8.29
N VAL A 66 1.57 -1.76 9.20
CA VAL A 66 1.14 -3.04 9.77
C VAL A 66 1.04 -2.94 11.29
N ILE A 67 0.33 -3.88 11.91
CA ILE A 67 0.18 -3.95 13.37
C ILE A 67 1.00 -5.13 13.91
N ARG A 68 1.83 -4.87 14.93
CA ARG A 68 2.70 -5.84 15.67
C ARG A 68 3.82 -6.51 14.86
N GLY A 69 3.72 -6.59 13.55
CA GLY A 69 4.73 -7.19 12.67
C GLY A 69 4.16 -7.46 11.28
N CYS A 70 5.02 -7.94 10.39
CA CYS A 70 4.64 -8.28 9.03
C CYS A 70 3.87 -9.59 9.02
N ALA A 71 2.78 -9.65 8.24
CA ALA A 71 2.05 -10.89 7.95
C ALA A 71 1.64 -11.74 9.17
N THR A 72 1.29 -11.09 10.30
CA THR A 72 0.94 -11.78 11.55
C THR A 72 -0.30 -12.67 11.46
N GLY A 73 -1.10 -12.50 10.40
CA GLY A 73 -2.36 -13.21 10.18
C GLY A 73 -3.54 -12.72 11.04
N GLN A 74 -3.27 -11.88 12.05
CA GLN A 74 -4.28 -11.34 12.97
C GLN A 74 -4.90 -10.03 12.48
N TYR A 75 -4.10 -9.21 11.79
CA TYR A 75 -4.50 -7.90 11.27
C TYR A 75 -4.31 -7.86 9.76
N PRO A 76 -5.15 -7.13 9.02
CA PRO A 76 -4.88 -6.86 7.63
C PRO A 76 -3.72 -5.86 7.50
N ASP A 77 -3.24 -5.69 6.28
CA ASP A 77 -2.31 -4.63 5.91
C ASP A 77 -3.10 -3.35 5.62
N PHE A 78 -2.55 -2.18 5.95
CA PHE A 78 -3.27 -0.90 5.86
C PHE A 78 -2.63 0.02 4.84
N PHE A 79 -3.43 0.50 3.89
CA PHE A 79 -3.04 1.43 2.84
C PHE A 79 -3.81 2.73 2.99
N ALA A 80 -3.19 3.87 2.69
CA ALA A 80 -3.89 5.14 2.52
C ALA A 80 -4.82 5.04 1.32
N ARG A 81 -6.11 5.37 1.49
CA ARG A 81 -7.11 5.23 0.44
C ARG A 81 -7.00 6.36 -0.59
N VAL A 82 -6.41 6.05 -1.75
CA VAL A 82 -6.10 7.04 -2.80
C VAL A 82 -7.35 7.77 -3.30
N SER A 83 -8.49 7.09 -3.37
CA SER A 83 -9.75 7.71 -3.83
C SER A 83 -10.18 8.94 -3.02
N LEU A 84 -9.74 9.06 -1.76
CA LEU A 84 -10.04 10.22 -0.92
C LEU A 84 -9.20 11.45 -1.27
N TYR A 85 -8.15 11.29 -2.06
CA TYR A 85 -7.16 12.32 -2.35
C TYR A 85 -7.06 12.68 -3.83
N VAL A 86 -7.86 12.04 -4.72
CA VAL A 86 -7.79 12.26 -6.17
C VAL A 86 -7.98 13.73 -6.55
N ASP A 87 -8.95 14.42 -5.94
CA ASP A 87 -9.19 15.85 -6.22
C ASP A 87 -7.99 16.72 -5.83
N TRP A 88 -7.41 16.46 -4.67
CA TRP A 88 -6.21 17.15 -4.21
C TRP A 88 -5.02 16.86 -5.13
N ILE A 89 -4.78 15.59 -5.48
CA ILE A 89 -3.72 15.18 -6.40
C ILE A 89 -3.85 15.93 -7.73
N ASN A 90 -5.05 15.94 -8.32
CA ASN A 90 -5.32 16.65 -9.57
C ASN A 90 -5.09 18.15 -9.46
N SER A 91 -5.50 18.76 -8.33
CA SER A 91 -5.25 20.19 -8.10
C SER A 91 -3.76 20.53 -8.09
N VAL A 92 -2.94 19.69 -7.43
CA VAL A 92 -1.49 19.87 -7.36
C VAL A 92 -0.87 19.71 -8.75
N LEU A 93 -1.22 18.64 -9.47
CA LEU A 93 -0.69 18.38 -10.81
C LEU A 93 -1.06 19.50 -11.80
N SER A 94 -2.28 20.04 -11.73
CA SER A 94 -2.69 21.17 -12.56
C SER A 94 -1.95 22.47 -12.23
N SER A 95 -1.57 22.66 -10.95
CA SER A 95 -0.86 23.88 -10.52
C SER A 95 0.59 23.94 -10.99
N VAL A 96 1.21 22.78 -11.21
CA VAL A 96 2.59 22.67 -11.71
C VAL A 96 2.66 22.96 -13.22
N GLY A 97 1.62 22.62 -13.99
CA GLY A 97 1.56 22.89 -15.44
C GLY A 97 1.31 24.35 -15.83
N GLY A 98 0.96 25.24 -14.88
CA GLY A 98 0.58 26.62 -15.15
C GLY A 98 1.68 27.68 -14.94
N LYS A 99 2.86 27.31 -14.44
CA LYS A 99 3.94 28.25 -14.14
C LYS A 99 5.18 28.18 -15.03
N ASP A 100 5.29 27.16 -15.90
CA ASP A 100 6.47 26.95 -16.77
C ASP A 100 6.10 26.83 -18.27
N SER A 101 4.97 27.38 -18.72
CA SER A 101 4.71 27.55 -20.15
C SER A 101 5.36 28.85 -20.65
N PRO A 102 6.28 28.83 -21.64
CA PRO A 102 6.77 30.04 -22.28
C PRO A 102 5.68 30.80 -23.05
#